data_AF-A0A414T2P3-F1
#
_entry.id   AF-A0A414T2P3-F1
#
_cell.length_a   1.000
_cell.length_b   1.000
_cell.length_c   1.000
_cell.angle_alpha   90.00
_cell.angle_beta   90.00
_cell.angle_gamma   90.00
#
_symmetry.space_group_name_H-M   'P 1'
#
loop_
_entity.id
_entity.type
_entity.pdbx_description
1 polymer ?
#
loop_
_entity_poly.entity_id
_entity_poly.type
_entity_poly.pdbx_seq_one_letter_code
_entity_poly.pdbx_strand_id
1 'polypeptide(L)'
;MREGRIYTKDNTGQVRVYDGAAITPDEKYIGLEVKSGKAQKTKAQREFDNRISKSNPAIGVGQSEGITITHSITIGDSLWIRM
;
A
#
# COMPACT_ATOMS: atom_id res chain seq x y z
N MET A 1 -16.50 -5.63 9.88
CA MET A 1 -16.12 -4.31 9.33
C MET A 1 -14.65 -4.38 8.95
N ARG A 2 -14.34 -4.22 7.66
CA ARG A 2 -12.96 -4.22 7.12
C ARG A 2 -12.43 -2.79 7.27
N GLU A 3 -11.66 -2.51 8.32
CA GLU A 3 -11.15 -1.15 8.51
C GLU A 3 -9.62 -1.08 8.39
N GLY A 4 -9.20 -0.27 7.40
CA GLY A 4 -7.87 0.30 7.23
C GLY A 4 -6.81 -0.66 6.70
N ARG A 5 -6.40 -1.64 7.50
CA ARG A 5 -5.11 -2.29 7.26
C ARG A 5 -5.15 -3.33 6.15
N ILE A 6 -4.26 -3.16 5.17
CA ILE A 6 -4.08 -4.11 4.06
C ILE A 6 -2.75 -4.81 4.25
N TYR A 7 -2.80 -6.11 4.55
CA TYR A 7 -1.64 -6.96 4.74
C TYR A 7 -1.26 -7.59 3.40
N THR A 8 -0.02 -7.40 2.97
CA THR A 8 0.46 -7.92 1.70
C THR A 8 1.79 -8.63 1.84
N LYS A 9 2.10 -9.46 0.84
CA LYS A 9 3.40 -10.09 0.66
C LYS A 9 3.86 -9.87 -0.78
N ASP A 10 5.14 -9.57 -0.97
CA ASP A 10 5.74 -9.54 -2.30
C ASP A 10 6.33 -10.89 -2.72
N ASN A 11 6.92 -10.94 -3.91
CA ASN A 11 7.56 -12.14 -4.46
C ASN A 11 8.82 -12.59 -3.69
N THR A 12 9.40 -11.73 -2.84
CA THR A 12 10.53 -12.09 -1.96
C THR A 12 10.08 -12.73 -0.66
N GLY A 13 8.78 -12.69 -0.36
CA GLY A 13 8.23 -13.16 0.90
C GLY A 13 8.20 -12.08 1.99
N GLN A 14 8.69 -10.87 1.73
CA GLN A 14 8.59 -9.77 2.68
C GLN A 14 7.13 -9.36 2.87
N VAL A 15 6.74 -9.09 4.12
CA VAL A 15 5.40 -8.59 4.46
C VAL A 15 5.39 -7.07 4.55
N ARG A 16 4.31 -6.46 4.06
CA ARG A 16 4.03 -5.03 4.18
C ARG A 16 2.58 -4.85 4.61
N VAL A 17 2.34 -3.88 5.49
CA VAL A 17 0.99 -3.50 5.92
C VAL A 17 0.75 -2.05 5.53
N TYR A 18 -0.27 -1.78 4.72
CA TYR A 18 -0.72 -0.42 4.40
C TYR A 18 -1.82 0.01 5.36
N ASP A 19 -1.99 1.32 5.57
CA ASP A 19 -3.05 1.90 6.41
C ASP A 19 -4.42 1.91 5.74
N GLY A 20 -4.44 1.72 4.41
CA GLY A 20 -5.63 1.71 3.57
C GLY A 20 -5.35 1.15 2.18
N ALA A 21 -6.41 1.03 1.38
CA ALA A 21 -6.30 0.96 -0.07
C ALA A 21 -7.35 1.85 -0.74
N ALA A 22 -6.99 2.42 -1.89
CA ALA A 22 -7.93 3.01 -2.82
C ALA A 22 -8.08 2.08 -4.02
N ILE A 23 -9.28 2.03 -4.61
CA ILE A 23 -9.55 1.28 -5.83
C ILE A 23 -9.72 2.29 -6.96
N THR A 24 -8.94 2.15 -8.02
CA THR A 24 -9.10 2.96 -9.23
C THR A 24 -10.29 2.45 -10.06
N PRO A 25 -10.83 3.25 -11.01
CA PRO A 25 -11.95 2.83 -11.85
C PRO A 25 -11.69 1.55 -12.67
N ASP A 26 -10.43 1.23 -12.94
CA ASP A 26 -10.01 -0.01 -13.61
C ASP A 26 -9.65 -1.14 -12.62
N GLU A 27 -10.26 -1.10 -11.42
CA GLU A 27 -10.16 -2.09 -10.35
C GLU A 27 -8.73 -2.36 -9.84
N LYS A 28 -7.83 -1.39 -9.95
CA LYS A 28 -6.48 -1.51 -9.39
C LYS A 28 -6.44 -0.98 -7.98
N TYR A 29 -5.82 -1.74 -7.08
CA TYR A 29 -5.66 -1.30 -5.71
C TYR A 29 -4.34 -0.52 -5.55
N ILE A 30 -4.46 0.64 -4.92
CA ILE A 30 -3.36 1.51 -4.51
C ILE A 30 -3.23 1.39 -2.99
N GLY A 31 -2.05 1.02 -2.50
CA GLY A 31 -1.77 0.99 -1.07
C GLY A 31 -1.66 2.41 -0.51
N LEU A 32 -2.35 2.71 0.57
CA LEU A 32 -2.30 4.01 1.23
C LEU A 32 -1.45 3.90 2.49
N GLU A 33 -0.43 4.74 2.61
CA GLU A 33 0.36 4.92 3.84
C GLU A 33 0.13 6.33 4.36
N VAL A 34 -0.19 6.47 5.64
CA VAL A 34 -0.37 7.77 6.29
C VAL A 34 0.85 8.09 7.16
N LYS A 35 1.38 9.30 7.00
CA LYS A 35 2.48 9.84 7.81
C LYS A 35 2.18 11.28 8.21
N SER A 36 2.44 11.62 9.47
CA SER A 36 2.25 12.97 10.00
C SER A 36 3.55 13.55 10.54
N GLY A 37 3.70 14.88 10.50
CA GLY A 37 4.86 15.60 11.01
C GLY A 37 6.17 15.12 10.38
N LYS A 38 7.13 14.72 11.22
CA LYS A 38 8.46 14.25 10.78
C LYS A 38 8.50 12.75 10.46
N ALA A 39 7.39 12.03 10.57
CA ALA A 39 7.37 10.59 10.30
C ALA A 39 7.67 10.32 8.82
N GLN A 40 8.54 9.34 8.57
CA GLN A 40 8.94 8.93 7.23
C GLN A 40 8.76 7.43 7.07
N LYS A 41 8.63 6.96 5.82
CA LYS A 41 8.73 5.52 5.53
C LYS A 41 10.09 4.99 6.02
N THR A 42 10.15 3.77 6.52
CA THR A 42 11.42 3.09 6.79
C THR A 42 12.11 2.71 5.47
N LYS A 43 13.40 2.37 5.52
CA LYS A 43 14.12 1.87 4.35
C LYS A 43 13.45 0.62 3.76
N ALA A 44 13.09 -0.33 4.61
CA ALA A 44 12.41 -1.56 4.19
C ALA A 44 11.04 -1.30 3.54
N GLN A 45 10.28 -0.31 4.04
CA GLN A 45 9.01 0.09 3.40
C GLN A 45 9.25 0.69 2.01
N ARG A 46 10.24 1.58 1.86
CA ARG A 46 10.58 2.16 0.55
C ARG A 46 11.06 1.11 -0.44
N GLU A 47 11.92 0.19 -0.01
CA GLU A 47 12.43 -0.89 -0.85
C GLU A 47 11.32 -1.83 -1.31
N PHE A 48 10.39 -2.17 -0.41
CA PHE A 48 9.20 -2.91 -0.75
C PHE A 48 8.36 -2.15 -1.80
N ASP A 49 8.04 -0.89 -1.52
CA ASP A 49 7.19 -0.06 -2.39
C ASP A 49 7.82 0.18 -3.78
N ASN A 50 9.16 0.16 -3.88
CA ASN A 50 9.90 0.28 -5.15
C ASN A 50 9.93 -1.02 -5.96
N ARG A 51 9.75 -2.19 -5.33
CA ARG A 51 9.74 -3.49 -6.03
C ARG A 51 8.41 -3.81 -6.66
N ILE A 52 7.32 -3.28 -6.08
CA ILE A 52 5.98 -3.59 -6.56
C ILE A 52 5.67 -2.81 -7.83
N SER A 53 4.95 -3.46 -8.73
CA SER A 53 4.51 -2.86 -9.99
C SER A 53 3.29 -3.62 -10.53
N LYS A 54 2.80 -3.25 -11.71
CA LYS A 54 1.73 -4.01 -12.38
C LYS A 54 2.17 -5.43 -12.75
N SER A 55 3.43 -5.63 -13.11
CA SER A 55 3.98 -6.94 -13.45
C SER A 55 4.54 -7.70 -12.23
N ASN A 56 4.72 -7.02 -11.11
CA ASN A 56 5.16 -7.61 -9.84
C ASN A 56 4.31 -7.08 -8.68
N PRO A 57 3.02 -7.43 -8.58
CA PRO A 57 2.14 -6.91 -7.53
C PRO A 57 2.46 -7.53 -6.17
N ALA A 58 2.18 -6.78 -5.10
CA ALA A 58 2.06 -7.36 -3.77
C ALA A 58 0.66 -7.96 -3.59
N ILE A 59 0.63 -9.21 -3.11
CA ILE A 59 -0.60 -9.98 -2.94
C ILE A 59 -1.09 -9.85 -1.50
N GLY A 60 -2.38 -9.60 -1.33
CA GLY A 60 -3.01 -9.57 -0.03
C GLY A 60 -2.99 -10.94 0.67
N VAL A 61 -2.75 -10.94 1.98
CA VAL A 61 -2.67 -12.17 2.79
C VAL A 61 -3.69 -12.17 3.93
N GLY A 62 -4.16 -13.36 4.32
CA GLY A 62 -5.14 -13.52 5.38
C GLY A 62 -6.43 -12.76 5.08
N GLN A 63 -6.81 -11.83 5.96
CA GLN A 63 -8.04 -11.04 5.77
C GLN A 63 -8.00 -10.09 4.56
N SER A 64 -6.82 -9.88 3.96
CA SER A 64 -6.62 -9.07 2.75
C SER A 64 -6.57 -9.89 1.46
N GLU A 65 -6.82 -11.21 1.50
CA GLU A 65 -6.85 -12.06 0.31
C GLU A 65 -7.80 -11.52 -0.77
N GLY A 66 -7.36 -11.63 -2.04
CA GLY A 66 -8.06 -11.08 -3.21
C GLY A 66 -7.68 -9.64 -3.57
N ILE A 67 -6.87 -8.95 -2.75
CA ILE A 67 -6.36 -7.60 -3.03
C ILE A 67 -4.97 -7.67 -3.68
N THR A 68 -4.73 -6.85 -4.70
CA THR A 68 -3.44 -6.72 -5.39
C THR A 68 -2.95 -5.28 -5.41
N ILE A 69 -1.92 -4.98 -4.61
CA ILE A 69 -1.31 -3.66 -4.58
C ILE A 69 -0.20 -3.57 -5.61
N THR A 70 -0.34 -2.66 -6.58
CA THR A 70 0.67 -2.47 -7.63
C THR A 70 1.59 -1.28 -7.35
N HIS A 71 1.09 -0.26 -6.65
CA HIS A 71 1.82 0.95 -6.26
C HIS A 71 1.25 1.48 -4.94
N SER A 72 1.99 2.35 -4.26
CA SER A 72 1.54 3.00 -3.04
C SER A 72 1.67 4.51 -3.10
N ILE A 73 0.81 5.20 -2.36
CA ILE A 73 0.86 6.66 -2.16
C ILE A 73 1.05 6.91 -0.66
N THR A 74 1.95 7.84 -0.34
CA THR A 74 2.07 8.36 1.03
C THR A 74 1.21 9.61 1.16
N ILE A 75 0.23 9.58 2.06
CA ILE A 75 -0.54 10.75 2.47
C ILE A 75 0.15 11.35 3.68
N GLY A 76 0.45 12.64 3.62
CA GLY A 76 0.96 13.39 4.76
C GLY A 76 0.54 14.84 4.71
N ASP A 77 1.05 15.64 5.65
CA ASP A 77 0.55 16.99 5.94
C ASP A 77 0.50 17.94 4.73
N SER A 78 1.33 17.68 3.70
CA SER A 78 1.39 18.49 2.47
C SER A 78 0.54 17.94 1.32
N LEU A 79 0.00 16.72 1.44
CA LEU A 79 -0.78 16.08 0.38
C LEU A 79 -2.29 16.27 0.65
N TRP A 80 -2.93 17.12 -0.15
CA TRP A 80 -4.37 17.31 -0.14
C TRP A 80 -5.01 16.49 -1.27
N ILE A 81 -5.90 15.56 -0.92
CA ILE A 81 -6.71 14.81 -1.90
C ILE A 81 -7.97 15.63 -2.17
N ARG A 82 -8.17 16.05 -3.44
CA ARG A 82 -9.43 16.65 -3.89
C ARG A 82 -10.32 15.54 -4.45
N MET A 83 -11.53 15.46 -3.94
CA MET A 83 -12.60 14.56 -4.42
C MET A 83 -13.57 15.33 -5.30
#